data_AF-A0A368G511-F1
#
_entry.id   AF-A0A368G511-F1
#
_cell.length_a   1.000
_cell.length_b   1.000
_cell.length_c   1.000
_cell.angle_alpha   90.00
_cell.angle_beta   90.00
_cell.angle_gamma   90.00
#
_symmetry.space_group_name_H-M   'P 1'
#
loop_
_entity.id
_entity.type
_entity.pdbx_description
1 polymer ?
#
loop_
_entity_poly.entity_id
_entity_poly.type
_entity_poly.pdbx_seq_one_letter_code
_entity_poly.pdbx_strand_id
1 'polypeptide(L)'
;MVNFRSFIADLPPGSTYILHSRRILASFQGMAFTLKERQYLGIHGLLPPAFMSQEQQVYRTMKRIRDEPDNLEKYIILDELQCRTEKLFYRVLCENVKELMPIVYTPTVGLACQKFGAIYRHPKGLYVTINDNSISKIYQILSNWPVSDVQAIVVTDGERILGLGDLGAYGMGIPVGKLALYVALAGIQPRWCLPVLLDVGTNNQKLLDDPFYIGLRRNRVRGEEYDRLIDNFMKAVTKKFGRDTLIQFEDFAFQSAFTLLDRYKNEYCTFNDDIQGIPVELHADTLKIRGIIVLGTAAVAVAGLLATTRVTKKKLSEQKIVFLGAGAAGLGIAELIVTQMMEEGLSREDARANIFLLNSKGLITKDRAKNLSARHQQYAKDLPETASLLEVVKMVKPNALLGLSTVGGAFTPEILQEMSKINPRPIIFALSNPTNKAECTAEAAYQHTNGTVLFASGSPFDNVEFNGRLYKPGQGNNSYIFPGVALGAILFKAKHIPEKAFLIAARRVAASVTEKSLNEYSRLYPRLKDIRELSVKIALDIGNHLYEENLATLHPKPEDMEMYIRQQLYSYEYTPVLNETYKWPERDSHQGFPVPQLTRTSMDEE
;
A
#
# COMPACT_ATOMS: atom_id res chain seq x y z
N MET A 1 4.83 -28.97 5.98
CA MET A 1 3.39 -29.31 6.01
C MET A 1 3.11 -30.00 7.34
N VAL A 2 2.20 -29.50 8.17
CA VAL A 2 1.85 -30.16 9.43
C VAL A 2 0.75 -31.19 9.16
N ASN A 3 0.92 -32.39 9.71
CA ASN A 3 0.00 -33.50 9.61
C ASN A 3 -1.37 -33.12 10.23
N PHE A 4 -2.39 -32.94 9.38
CA PHE A 4 -3.73 -32.51 9.79
C PHE A 4 -4.33 -33.43 10.88
N ARG A 5 -3.92 -34.71 10.92
CA ARG A 5 -4.34 -35.67 11.96
C ARG A 5 -3.72 -35.38 13.33
N SER A 6 -2.45 -34.95 13.43
CA SER A 6 -1.84 -34.71 14.73
C SER A 6 -2.46 -33.49 15.43
N PHE A 7 -2.86 -32.48 14.65
CA PHE A 7 -3.54 -31.29 15.17
C PHE A 7 -4.98 -31.58 15.64
N ILE A 8 -5.65 -32.58 15.03
CA ILE A 8 -6.97 -33.04 15.47
C ILE A 8 -6.88 -33.89 16.73
N ALA A 9 -5.79 -34.66 16.90
CA ALA A 9 -5.61 -35.54 18.06
C ALA A 9 -5.42 -34.80 19.40
N ASP A 10 -4.91 -33.57 19.36
CA ASP A 10 -4.68 -32.74 20.55
C ASP A 10 -5.91 -31.91 20.99
N LEU A 11 -7.05 -32.04 20.31
CA LEU A 11 -8.28 -31.29 20.61
C LEU A 11 -9.31 -32.16 21.36
N PRO A 12 -10.00 -31.61 22.39
CA PRO A 12 -11.03 -32.35 23.11
C PRO A 12 -12.15 -32.85 22.17
N PRO A 13 -12.68 -34.07 22.37
CA PRO A 13 -13.79 -34.58 21.57
C PRO A 13 -15.02 -33.66 21.70
N GLY A 14 -15.55 -33.18 20.57
CA GLY A 14 -16.72 -32.28 20.54
C GLY A 14 -16.40 -30.79 20.38
N SER A 15 -15.13 -30.40 20.19
CA SER A 15 -14.76 -29.01 19.96
C SER A 15 -15.13 -28.54 18.53
N THR A 16 -16.11 -27.64 18.43
CA THR A 16 -16.47 -26.85 17.21
C THR A 16 -15.35 -25.93 16.69
N TYR A 17 -14.17 -25.96 17.32
CA TYR A 17 -12.98 -25.17 17.01
C TYR A 17 -12.31 -25.52 15.68
N ILE A 18 -12.65 -26.66 15.06
CA ILE A 18 -12.13 -27.07 13.74
C ILE A 18 -12.39 -25.98 12.68
N LEU A 19 -13.49 -25.23 12.78
CA LEU A 19 -13.85 -24.18 11.81
C LEU A 19 -13.19 -22.81 12.07
N HIS A 20 -12.49 -22.62 13.20
CA HIS A 20 -12.07 -21.29 13.66
C HIS A 20 -10.55 -21.11 13.82
N SER A 21 -9.75 -22.17 13.65
CA SER A 21 -8.29 -22.04 13.64
C SER A 21 -7.83 -21.31 12.38
N ARG A 22 -7.08 -20.19 12.51
CA ARG A 22 -6.53 -19.43 11.36
C ARG A 22 -5.75 -20.28 10.35
N ARG A 23 -5.10 -21.36 10.80
CA ARG A 23 -4.39 -22.30 9.91
C ARG A 23 -5.35 -23.18 9.09
N ILE A 24 -6.55 -23.46 9.61
CA ILE A 24 -7.63 -24.16 8.90
C ILE A 24 -8.43 -23.16 8.05
N LEU A 25 -8.58 -21.90 8.47
CA LEU A 25 -9.25 -20.84 7.69
C LEU A 25 -8.54 -20.55 6.35
N ALA A 26 -7.21 -20.65 6.31
CA ALA A 26 -6.44 -20.55 5.06
C ALA A 26 -6.74 -21.69 4.07
N SER A 27 -7.13 -22.87 4.58
CA SER A 27 -7.52 -24.04 3.79
C SER A 27 -9.03 -24.28 3.75
N PHE A 28 -9.84 -23.42 4.38
CA PHE A 28 -11.28 -23.60 4.46
C PHE A 28 -11.92 -23.16 3.15
N GLN A 29 -12.48 -24.10 2.39
CA GLN A 29 -13.04 -23.86 1.06
C GLN A 29 -14.58 -23.71 1.08
N GLY A 30 -15.21 -23.79 2.26
CA GLY A 30 -16.66 -23.77 2.41
C GLY A 30 -17.32 -24.88 1.59
N MET A 31 -18.30 -24.52 0.76
CA MET A 31 -19.01 -25.49 -0.09
C MET A 31 -18.19 -25.99 -1.30
N ALA A 32 -16.96 -25.49 -1.49
CA ALA A 32 -16.10 -25.96 -2.57
C ALA A 32 -15.36 -27.26 -2.23
N PHE A 33 -15.36 -27.69 -0.96
CA PHE A 33 -14.91 -29.03 -0.61
C PHE A 33 -15.73 -30.09 -1.34
N THR A 34 -15.05 -30.94 -2.09
CA THR A 34 -15.62 -32.12 -2.74
C THR A 34 -16.18 -33.11 -1.73
N LEU A 35 -17.06 -34.02 -2.16
CA LEU A 35 -17.59 -35.07 -1.28
C LEU A 35 -16.46 -35.91 -0.66
N LYS A 36 -15.46 -36.26 -1.47
CA LYS A 36 -14.26 -36.98 -1.04
C LYS A 36 -13.54 -36.22 0.09
N GLU A 37 -13.21 -34.96 -0.13
CA GLU A 37 -12.55 -34.13 0.90
C GLU A 37 -13.38 -34.03 2.17
N ARG A 38 -14.71 -33.86 2.06
CA ARG A 38 -15.58 -33.79 3.25
C ARG A 38 -15.55 -35.08 4.08
N GLN A 39 -15.56 -36.23 3.41
CA GLN A 39 -15.49 -37.54 4.07
C GLN A 39 -14.11 -37.77 4.72
N TYR A 40 -13.03 -37.55 3.98
CA TYR A 40 -11.66 -37.77 4.48
C TYR A 40 -11.27 -36.80 5.61
N LEU A 41 -11.76 -35.55 5.56
CA LEU A 41 -11.52 -34.54 6.60
C LEU A 41 -12.51 -34.64 7.78
N GLY A 42 -13.50 -35.52 7.72
CA GLY A 42 -14.50 -35.68 8.79
C GLY A 42 -15.45 -34.49 8.96
N ILE A 43 -15.67 -33.71 7.90
CA ILE A 43 -16.57 -32.53 7.90
C ILE A 43 -17.88 -32.79 7.14
N HIS A 44 -18.10 -34.01 6.64
CA HIS A 44 -19.36 -34.40 6.02
C HIS A 44 -20.51 -34.31 7.04
N GLY A 45 -21.63 -33.71 6.64
CA GLY A 45 -22.75 -33.40 7.54
C GLY A 45 -22.68 -32.04 8.24
N LEU A 46 -21.49 -31.42 8.34
CA LEU A 46 -21.33 -30.05 8.90
C LEU A 46 -21.60 -28.93 7.89
N LEU A 47 -21.63 -29.26 6.60
CA LEU A 47 -21.87 -28.34 5.50
C LEU A 47 -23.17 -28.73 4.76
N PRO A 48 -23.91 -27.76 4.19
CA PRO A 48 -25.05 -28.06 3.33
C PRO A 48 -24.69 -29.08 2.23
N PRO A 49 -25.64 -29.92 1.78
CA PRO A 49 -25.40 -30.98 0.78
C PRO A 49 -25.18 -30.45 -0.66
N ALA A 50 -24.82 -29.17 -0.80
CA ALA A 50 -24.49 -28.53 -2.08
C ALA A 50 -22.96 -28.42 -2.24
N PHE A 51 -22.49 -28.56 -3.48
CA PHE A 51 -21.09 -28.41 -3.87
C PHE A 51 -20.99 -27.25 -4.86
N MET A 52 -20.06 -26.33 -4.63
CA MET A 52 -19.91 -25.13 -5.47
C MET A 52 -18.50 -25.00 -6.01
N SER A 53 -18.36 -24.59 -7.27
CA SER A 53 -17.06 -24.11 -7.75
C SER A 53 -16.69 -22.80 -7.04
N GLN A 54 -15.40 -22.47 -7.02
CA GLN A 54 -14.97 -21.19 -6.44
C GLN A 54 -15.60 -20.00 -7.20
N GLU A 55 -15.81 -20.12 -8.52
CA GLU A 55 -16.52 -19.11 -9.32
C GLU A 55 -17.99 -18.93 -8.88
N GLN A 56 -18.72 -20.02 -8.60
CA GLN A 56 -20.08 -19.93 -8.07
C GLN A 56 -20.12 -19.23 -6.70
N GLN A 57 -19.10 -19.46 -5.86
CA GLN A 57 -18.96 -18.76 -4.59
C GLN A 57 -18.64 -17.27 -4.76
N VAL A 58 -17.82 -16.90 -5.75
CA VAL A 58 -17.58 -15.50 -6.12
C VAL A 58 -18.88 -14.85 -6.55
N TYR A 59 -19.64 -15.47 -7.45
CA TYR A 59 -20.94 -14.97 -7.91
C TYR A 59 -21.91 -14.73 -6.75
N ARG A 60 -22.04 -15.71 -5.85
CA ARG A 60 -22.91 -15.61 -4.66
C ARG A 60 -22.49 -14.44 -3.75
N THR A 61 -21.19 -14.27 -3.57
CA THR A 61 -20.63 -13.22 -2.71
C THR A 61 -20.82 -11.84 -3.33
N MET A 62 -20.51 -11.69 -4.62
CA MET A 62 -20.69 -10.43 -5.35
C MET A 62 -22.16 -10.02 -5.43
N LYS A 63 -23.09 -10.98 -5.58
CA LYS A 63 -24.52 -10.69 -5.51
C LYS A 63 -24.88 -10.05 -4.16
N ARG A 64 -24.48 -10.67 -3.05
CA ARG A 64 -24.70 -10.12 -1.70
C ARG A 64 -24.08 -8.73 -1.52
N ILE A 65 -22.87 -8.49 -2.03
CA ILE A 65 -22.19 -7.19 -1.94
C ILE A 65 -22.93 -6.11 -2.74
N ARG A 66 -23.45 -6.44 -3.92
CA ARG A 66 -24.14 -5.49 -4.80
C ARG A 66 -25.58 -5.20 -4.36
N ASP A 67 -26.22 -6.17 -3.71
CA ASP A 67 -27.55 -6.01 -3.12
C ASP A 67 -27.53 -5.07 -1.89
N GLU A 68 -26.36 -4.91 -1.24
CA GLU A 68 -26.18 -4.00 -0.12
C GLU A 68 -25.97 -2.56 -0.62
N PRO A 69 -26.80 -1.57 -0.24
CA PRO A 69 -26.59 -0.18 -0.63
C PRO A 69 -25.44 0.50 0.14
N ASP A 70 -25.25 0.18 1.43
CA ASP A 70 -24.28 0.89 2.28
C ASP A 70 -22.85 0.34 2.13
N ASN A 71 -21.88 1.22 1.90
CA ASN A 71 -20.49 0.83 1.74
C ASN A 71 -19.87 0.30 3.04
N LEU A 72 -20.34 0.77 4.21
CA LEU A 72 -19.87 0.23 5.49
C LEU A 72 -20.33 -1.23 5.69
N GLU A 73 -21.58 -1.54 5.36
CA GLU A 73 -22.07 -2.92 5.41
C GLU A 73 -21.35 -3.82 4.38
N LYS A 74 -21.05 -3.31 3.18
CA LYS A 74 -20.16 -4.02 2.23
C LYS A 74 -18.78 -4.30 2.82
N TYR A 75 -18.20 -3.34 3.53
CA TYR A 75 -16.93 -3.53 4.22
C TYR A 75 -17.04 -4.65 5.26
N ILE A 76 -18.11 -4.66 6.07
CA ILE A 76 -18.35 -5.72 7.07
C ILE A 76 -18.47 -7.10 6.40
N ILE A 77 -19.18 -7.21 5.27
CA ILE A 77 -19.29 -8.46 4.51
C ILE A 77 -17.91 -8.96 4.03
N LEU A 78 -17.07 -8.05 3.54
CA LEU A 78 -15.72 -8.37 3.09
C LEU A 78 -14.79 -8.71 4.26
N ASP A 79 -14.95 -8.03 5.39
CA ASP A 79 -14.20 -8.27 6.63
C ASP A 79 -14.49 -9.68 7.18
N GLU A 80 -15.76 -10.08 7.24
CA GLU A 80 -16.20 -11.44 7.59
C GLU A 80 -15.64 -12.48 6.62
N LEU A 81 -15.68 -12.18 5.31
CA LEU A 81 -15.21 -13.09 4.28
C LEU A 81 -13.71 -13.35 4.41
N GLN A 82 -12.92 -12.31 4.68
CA GLN A 82 -11.48 -12.43 4.90
C GLN A 82 -11.18 -13.35 6.09
N CYS A 83 -11.96 -13.25 7.18
CA CYS A 83 -11.81 -14.13 8.34
C CYS A 83 -12.22 -15.57 8.04
N ARG A 84 -13.28 -15.78 7.25
CA ARG A 84 -13.83 -17.11 7.00
C ARG A 84 -13.09 -17.89 5.91
N THR A 85 -12.76 -17.23 4.80
CA THR A 85 -12.20 -17.88 3.61
C THR A 85 -11.27 -16.93 2.87
N GLU A 86 -10.00 -16.94 3.27
CA GLU A 86 -8.96 -16.05 2.74
C GLU A 86 -8.84 -16.10 1.21
N LYS A 87 -8.80 -17.32 0.63
CA LYS A 87 -8.72 -17.53 -0.82
C LYS A 87 -9.89 -16.92 -1.59
N LEU A 88 -11.12 -17.08 -1.07
CA LEU A 88 -12.32 -16.52 -1.70
C LEU A 88 -12.35 -15.00 -1.57
N PHE A 89 -11.94 -14.45 -0.42
CA PHE A 89 -11.79 -13.01 -0.22
C PHE A 89 -10.87 -12.40 -1.28
N TYR A 90 -9.66 -12.94 -1.43
CA TYR A 90 -8.72 -12.42 -2.42
C TYR A 90 -9.16 -12.65 -3.86
N ARG A 91 -9.84 -13.76 -4.17
CA ARG A 91 -10.40 -13.96 -5.52
C ARG A 91 -11.46 -12.91 -5.84
N VAL A 92 -12.42 -12.69 -4.94
CA VAL A 92 -13.47 -11.67 -5.07
C VAL A 92 -12.85 -10.27 -5.26
N LEU A 93 -11.85 -9.93 -4.44
CA LEU A 93 -11.15 -8.65 -4.51
C LEU A 93 -10.33 -8.47 -5.79
N CYS A 94 -9.56 -9.49 -6.21
CA CYS A 94 -8.72 -9.44 -7.41
C CYS A 94 -9.57 -9.30 -8.69
N GLU A 95 -10.65 -10.08 -8.81
CA GLU A 95 -11.51 -10.06 -10.01
C GLU A 95 -12.32 -8.76 -10.13
N ASN A 96 -12.60 -8.09 -8.99
CA ASN A 96 -13.45 -6.89 -8.94
C ASN A 96 -12.72 -5.68 -8.33
N VAL A 97 -11.40 -5.57 -8.56
CA VAL A 97 -10.53 -4.57 -7.90
C VAL A 97 -11.04 -3.14 -8.01
N LYS A 98 -11.60 -2.73 -9.16
CA LYS A 98 -12.12 -1.37 -9.36
C LYS A 98 -13.31 -1.06 -8.43
N GLU A 99 -14.17 -2.05 -8.21
CA GLU A 99 -15.40 -1.91 -7.41
C GLU A 99 -15.12 -2.04 -5.91
N LEU A 100 -14.22 -2.96 -5.53
CA LEU A 100 -14.02 -3.34 -4.13
C LEU A 100 -12.82 -2.68 -3.45
N MET A 101 -11.82 -2.19 -4.19
CA MET A 101 -10.69 -1.47 -3.60
C MET A 101 -11.14 -0.25 -2.77
N PRO A 102 -12.11 0.58 -3.22
CA PRO A 102 -12.62 1.70 -2.43
C PRO A 102 -13.42 1.28 -1.18
N ILE A 103 -13.83 0.00 -1.11
CA ILE A 103 -14.53 -0.58 0.04
C ILE A 103 -13.51 -1.11 1.06
N VAL A 104 -12.52 -1.89 0.61
CA VAL A 104 -11.50 -2.51 1.49
C VAL A 104 -10.49 -1.49 2.03
N TYR A 105 -10.25 -0.41 1.29
CA TYR A 105 -9.35 0.67 1.68
C TYR A 105 -10.03 2.04 1.57
N THR A 106 -9.33 3.07 1.11
CA THR A 106 -9.87 4.43 1.04
C THR A 106 -10.93 4.56 -0.05
N PRO A 107 -12.07 5.23 0.24
CA PRO A 107 -12.37 5.98 1.46
C PRO A 107 -13.06 5.20 2.58
N THR A 108 -13.66 4.03 2.31
CA THR A 108 -14.59 3.35 3.24
C THR A 108 -13.92 2.86 4.52
N VAL A 109 -12.66 2.41 4.45
CA VAL A 109 -11.90 1.97 5.63
C VAL A 109 -11.81 3.05 6.70
N GLY A 110 -11.75 4.33 6.32
CA GLY A 110 -11.73 5.43 7.29
C GLY A 110 -13.03 5.52 8.09
N LEU A 111 -14.18 5.33 7.42
CA LEU A 111 -15.48 5.26 8.08
C LEU A 111 -15.58 4.02 8.98
N ALA A 112 -15.05 2.88 8.53
CA ALA A 112 -14.96 1.67 9.34
C ALA A 112 -14.09 1.90 10.59
N CYS A 113 -12.96 2.60 10.46
CA CYS A 113 -12.13 3.00 11.60
C CYS A 113 -12.91 3.90 12.57
N GLN A 114 -13.66 4.90 12.11
CA GLN A 114 -14.46 5.75 13.03
C GLN A 114 -15.48 4.94 13.86
N LYS A 115 -16.00 3.86 13.29
CA LYS A 115 -16.97 2.97 13.95
C LYS A 115 -16.32 1.69 14.48
N PHE A 116 -14.99 1.62 14.56
CA PHE A 116 -14.26 0.36 14.77
C PHE A 116 -14.64 -0.33 16.07
N GLY A 117 -14.82 0.41 17.17
CA GLY A 117 -15.24 -0.16 18.44
C GLY A 117 -16.60 -0.85 18.36
N ALA A 118 -17.54 -0.32 17.58
CA ALA A 118 -18.86 -0.92 17.39
C ALA A 118 -18.85 -2.13 16.44
N ILE A 119 -17.94 -2.14 15.45
CA ILE A 119 -17.83 -3.23 14.46
C ILE A 119 -16.75 -4.26 14.81
N TYR A 120 -16.05 -4.12 15.94
CA TYR A 120 -14.97 -5.01 16.34
C TYR A 120 -15.48 -6.44 16.54
N ARG A 121 -14.86 -7.40 15.84
CA ARG A 121 -15.31 -8.81 15.82
C ARG A 121 -14.17 -9.79 16.00
N HIS A 122 -13.14 -9.68 15.16
CA HIS A 122 -12.04 -10.63 15.14
C HIS A 122 -10.68 -9.92 15.23
N PRO A 123 -9.73 -10.42 16.03
CA PRO A 123 -8.39 -9.85 16.09
C PRO A 123 -7.65 -10.11 14.77
N LYS A 124 -7.40 -9.04 14.01
CA LYS A 124 -6.74 -9.09 12.70
C LYS A 124 -5.28 -8.66 12.70
N GLY A 125 -4.80 -8.03 13.78
CA GLY A 125 -3.42 -7.60 13.95
C GLY A 125 -2.98 -7.68 15.40
N LEU A 126 -1.79 -7.15 15.69
CA LEU A 126 -1.24 -7.04 17.05
C LEU A 126 -1.34 -5.60 17.56
N TYR A 127 -1.67 -5.46 18.83
CA TYR A 127 -1.63 -4.19 19.56
C TYR A 127 -0.40 -4.21 20.47
N VAL A 128 0.47 -3.21 20.31
CA VAL A 128 1.62 -3.00 21.20
C VAL A 128 1.42 -1.65 21.87
N THR A 129 1.41 -1.61 23.19
CA THR A 129 1.09 -0.39 23.92
C THR A 129 2.33 0.28 24.50
N ILE A 130 2.21 1.53 24.93
CA ILE A 130 3.28 2.21 25.69
C ILE A 130 3.63 1.48 27.01
N ASN A 131 2.72 0.69 27.57
CA ASN A 131 2.99 -0.10 28.78
C ASN A 131 3.85 -1.35 28.49
N ASP A 132 4.02 -1.69 27.21
CA ASP A 132 4.80 -2.82 26.71
C ASP A 132 6.22 -2.41 26.29
N ASN A 133 6.68 -1.22 26.69
CA ASN A 133 7.93 -0.57 26.24
C ASN A 133 9.22 -1.26 26.70
N SER A 134 9.43 -2.50 26.25
CA SER A 134 10.70 -3.23 26.32
C SER A 134 10.80 -4.23 25.18
N ILE A 135 12.02 -4.49 24.69
CA ILE A 135 12.26 -5.45 23.60
C ILE A 135 11.65 -6.81 23.93
N SER A 136 11.82 -7.30 25.16
CA SER A 136 11.33 -8.61 25.58
C SER A 136 9.81 -8.68 25.62
N LYS A 137 9.11 -7.64 26.13
CA LYS A 137 7.64 -7.61 26.16
C LYS A 137 7.06 -7.60 24.75
N ILE A 138 7.60 -6.73 23.88
CA ILE A 138 7.19 -6.68 22.48
C ILE A 138 7.46 -8.03 21.79
N TYR A 139 8.63 -8.64 22.02
CA TYR A 139 8.95 -9.96 21.46
C TYR A 139 7.96 -11.06 21.89
N GLN A 140 7.47 -11.02 23.14
CA GLN A 140 6.42 -11.94 23.62
C GLN A 140 5.10 -11.69 22.88
N ILE A 141 4.69 -10.43 22.71
CA ILE A 141 3.49 -10.07 21.93
C ILE A 141 3.62 -10.57 20.48
N LEU A 142 4.77 -10.34 19.84
CA LEU A 142 5.04 -10.85 18.49
C LEU A 142 5.01 -12.39 18.43
N SER A 143 5.37 -13.08 19.52
CA SER A 143 5.34 -14.54 19.59
C SER A 143 3.94 -15.13 19.75
N ASN A 144 2.96 -14.32 20.14
CA ASN A 144 1.55 -14.72 20.13
C ASN A 144 0.95 -14.76 18.72
N TRP A 145 1.62 -14.19 17.71
CA TRP A 145 1.17 -14.29 16.33
C TRP A 145 1.31 -15.74 15.82
N PRO A 146 0.27 -16.32 15.19
CA PRO A 146 0.26 -17.74 14.83
C PRO A 146 1.20 -18.13 13.68
N VAL A 147 1.77 -17.13 12.99
CA VAL A 147 2.70 -17.30 11.87
C VAL A 147 4.09 -16.83 12.27
N SER A 148 5.11 -17.67 12.05
CA SER A 148 6.49 -17.34 12.37
C SER A 148 7.26 -16.67 11.23
N ASP A 149 6.85 -16.90 9.98
CA ASP A 149 7.48 -16.36 8.76
C ASP A 149 6.76 -15.07 8.33
N VAL A 150 6.91 -14.02 9.13
CA VAL A 150 6.41 -12.68 8.79
C VAL A 150 7.51 -11.95 8.00
N GLN A 151 7.16 -11.36 6.86
CA GLN A 151 8.10 -10.62 6.01
C GLN A 151 7.67 -9.19 5.73
N ALA A 152 6.39 -8.85 5.98
CA ALA A 152 5.85 -7.51 5.79
C ALA A 152 4.98 -7.09 6.96
N ILE A 153 5.32 -5.96 7.57
CA ILE A 153 4.58 -5.32 8.65
C ILE A 153 4.11 -3.96 8.16
N VAL A 154 2.82 -3.67 8.33
CA VAL A 154 2.32 -2.30 8.26
C VAL A 154 1.96 -1.89 9.67
N VAL A 155 2.53 -0.77 10.12
CA VAL A 155 2.37 -0.25 11.47
C VAL A 155 1.79 1.16 11.44
N THR A 156 0.89 1.47 12.38
CA THR A 156 0.36 2.82 12.61
C THR A 156 0.26 3.11 14.11
N ASP A 157 0.32 4.38 14.52
CA ASP A 157 -0.08 4.83 15.86
C ASP A 157 -1.49 5.42 15.89
N GLY A 158 -2.19 5.44 14.74
CA GLY A 158 -3.56 5.94 14.59
C GLY A 158 -3.71 7.45 14.79
N GLU A 159 -2.62 8.22 14.83
CA GLU A 159 -2.69 9.66 15.14
C GLU A 159 -3.24 10.50 13.99
N ARG A 160 -2.99 10.08 12.74
CA ARG A 160 -3.32 10.89 11.58
C ARG A 160 -3.91 10.02 10.48
N ILE A 161 -5.01 9.35 10.78
CA ILE A 161 -5.77 8.62 9.76
C ILE A 161 -6.23 9.60 8.69
N LEU A 162 -5.90 9.31 7.43
CA LEU A 162 -6.04 10.25 6.31
C LEU A 162 -7.45 10.89 6.24
N GLY A 163 -7.50 12.22 6.43
CA GLY A 163 -8.72 13.02 6.38
C GLY A 163 -9.61 12.94 7.63
N LEU A 164 -9.26 12.11 8.62
CA LEU A 164 -10.06 11.87 9.82
C LEU A 164 -9.35 12.25 11.13
N GLY A 165 -8.01 12.33 11.11
CA GLY A 165 -7.21 12.73 12.26
C GLY A 165 -6.97 11.58 13.24
N ASP A 166 -6.92 11.90 14.53
CA ASP A 166 -6.57 10.96 15.60
C ASP A 166 -7.74 10.02 15.91
N LEU A 167 -7.58 8.74 15.56
CA LEU A 167 -8.52 7.67 15.86
C LEU A 167 -7.97 6.67 16.90
N GLY A 168 -6.77 6.90 17.44
CA GLY A 168 -6.17 6.01 18.44
C GLY A 168 -6.17 4.54 18.00
N ALA A 169 -6.60 3.64 18.90
CA ALA A 169 -6.67 2.20 18.64
C ALA A 169 -7.68 1.80 17.54
N TYR A 170 -8.62 2.67 17.18
CA TYR A 170 -9.53 2.41 16.07
C TYR A 170 -8.82 2.46 14.70
N GLY A 171 -7.58 2.97 14.64
CA GLY A 171 -6.77 3.00 13.42
C GLY A 171 -6.35 1.63 12.88
N MET A 172 -6.59 0.52 13.59
CA MET A 172 -6.15 -0.83 13.19
C MET A 172 -6.68 -1.25 11.80
N GLY A 173 -7.83 -0.73 11.37
CA GLY A 173 -8.38 -0.99 10.05
C GLY A 173 -7.45 -0.57 8.91
N ILE A 174 -6.57 0.41 9.13
CA ILE A 174 -5.64 0.93 8.11
C ILE A 174 -4.55 -0.09 7.78
N PRO A 175 -3.71 -0.58 8.73
CA PRO A 175 -2.77 -1.66 8.47
C PRO A 175 -3.41 -2.91 7.83
N VAL A 176 -4.60 -3.30 8.30
CA VAL A 176 -5.33 -4.46 7.77
C VAL A 176 -5.70 -4.26 6.29
N GLY A 177 -6.28 -3.09 5.96
CA GLY A 177 -6.64 -2.76 4.59
C GLY A 177 -5.42 -2.63 3.67
N LYS A 178 -4.32 -2.01 4.15
CA LYS A 178 -3.08 -1.86 3.38
C LYS A 178 -2.48 -3.22 3.01
N LEU A 179 -2.41 -4.14 3.97
CA LEU A 179 -1.90 -5.49 3.73
C LEU A 179 -2.84 -6.33 2.86
N ALA A 180 -4.16 -6.10 2.91
CA ALA A 180 -5.07 -6.71 1.94
C ALA A 180 -4.76 -6.24 0.50
N LEU A 181 -4.37 -4.98 0.31
CA LEU A 181 -3.92 -4.47 -0.99
C LEU A 181 -2.54 -5.03 -1.39
N TYR A 182 -1.61 -5.24 -0.47
CA TYR A 182 -0.34 -5.94 -0.76
C TYR A 182 -0.60 -7.30 -1.44
N VAL A 183 -1.50 -8.08 -0.88
CA VAL A 183 -1.84 -9.40 -1.41
C VAL A 183 -2.61 -9.29 -2.73
N ALA A 184 -3.68 -8.48 -2.78
CA ALA A 184 -4.52 -8.38 -3.97
C ALA A 184 -3.80 -7.75 -5.17
N LEU A 185 -2.96 -6.74 -4.93
CA LEU A 185 -2.35 -5.92 -5.98
C LEU A 185 -0.92 -6.35 -6.34
N ALA A 186 -0.20 -7.04 -5.46
CA ALA A 186 1.15 -7.55 -5.78
C ALA A 186 1.27 -9.07 -5.66
N GLY A 187 0.28 -9.78 -5.12
CA GLY A 187 0.40 -11.21 -4.87
C GLY A 187 1.37 -11.55 -3.74
N ILE A 188 1.57 -10.63 -2.79
CA ILE A 188 2.33 -10.95 -1.56
C ILE A 188 1.58 -12.02 -0.78
N GLN A 189 2.29 -12.96 -0.17
CA GLN A 189 1.66 -14.03 0.60
C GLN A 189 0.99 -13.44 1.85
N PRO A 190 -0.31 -13.69 2.09
CA PRO A 190 -1.01 -13.15 3.26
C PRO A 190 -0.43 -13.63 4.60
N ARG A 191 0.16 -14.84 4.61
CA ARG A 191 0.90 -15.35 5.78
C ARG A 191 2.14 -14.53 6.15
N TRP A 192 2.74 -13.82 5.19
CA TRP A 192 3.88 -12.95 5.43
C TRP A 192 3.48 -11.59 6.03
N CYS A 193 2.19 -11.27 6.02
CA CYS A 193 1.67 -9.97 6.40
C CYS A 193 1.28 -9.94 7.90
N LEU A 194 1.72 -8.91 8.60
CA LEU A 194 1.37 -8.66 10.00
C LEU A 194 0.93 -7.19 10.19
N PRO A 195 -0.37 -6.93 10.42
CA PRO A 195 -0.86 -5.61 10.78
C PRO A 195 -0.53 -5.30 12.25
N VAL A 196 0.01 -4.11 12.54
CA VAL A 196 0.34 -3.67 13.90
C VAL A 196 -0.22 -2.28 14.19
N LEU A 197 -0.75 -2.11 15.40
CA LEU A 197 -1.09 -0.79 15.94
C LEU A 197 -0.29 -0.51 17.22
N LEU A 198 0.34 0.65 17.28
CA LEU A 198 1.07 1.15 18.45
C LEU A 198 0.16 2.08 19.25
N ASP A 199 -0.39 1.60 20.37
CA ASP A 199 -1.28 2.39 21.21
C ASP A 199 -0.50 3.13 22.30
N VAL A 200 -0.32 4.42 22.09
CA VAL A 200 0.34 5.33 23.05
C VAL A 200 -0.66 6.29 23.71
N GLY A 201 -1.96 6.00 23.60
CA GLY A 201 -3.06 6.91 23.93
C GLY A 201 -3.65 7.59 22.70
N THR A 202 -4.65 8.45 22.92
CA THR A 202 -5.27 9.30 21.90
C THR A 202 -5.56 10.68 22.47
N ASN A 203 -5.38 11.73 21.66
CA ASN A 203 -5.75 13.11 22.04
C ASN A 203 -7.18 13.44 21.60
N ASN A 204 -7.92 12.48 21.05
CA ASN A 204 -9.29 12.68 20.64
C ASN A 204 -10.24 12.52 21.84
N GLN A 205 -10.68 13.65 22.39
CA GLN A 205 -11.58 13.68 23.56
C GLN A 205 -12.86 12.86 23.36
N LYS A 206 -13.41 12.85 22.14
CA LYS A 206 -14.61 12.05 21.84
C LYS A 206 -14.38 10.56 22.06
N LEU A 207 -13.19 10.05 21.77
CA LEU A 207 -12.83 8.65 22.01
C LEU A 207 -12.50 8.37 23.48
N LEU A 208 -11.89 9.33 24.18
CA LEU A 208 -11.65 9.21 25.61
C LEU A 208 -12.96 9.09 26.40
N ASP A 209 -13.99 9.83 25.97
CA ASP A 209 -15.33 9.83 26.57
C ASP A 209 -16.24 8.70 26.07
N ASP A 210 -15.93 8.08 24.92
CA ASP A 210 -16.73 7.00 24.32
C ASP A 210 -16.60 5.70 25.17
N PRO A 211 -17.68 5.16 25.77
CA PRO A 211 -17.60 3.93 26.56
C PRO A 211 -17.21 2.68 25.74
N PHE A 212 -17.34 2.72 24.42
CA PHE A 212 -16.96 1.62 23.53
C PHE A 212 -15.53 1.72 23.00
N TYR A 213 -14.79 2.78 23.35
CA TYR A 213 -13.39 2.90 22.97
C TYR A 213 -12.55 1.76 23.57
N ILE A 214 -11.84 1.06 22.67
CA ILE A 214 -11.07 -0.16 22.97
C ILE A 214 -9.57 0.09 23.20
N GLY A 215 -9.12 1.34 23.06
CA GLY A 215 -7.71 1.73 23.27
C GLY A 215 -7.42 2.28 24.65
N LEU A 216 -6.19 2.74 24.86
CA LEU A 216 -5.76 3.39 26.09
C LEU A 216 -6.50 4.71 26.29
N ARG A 217 -7.28 4.80 27.38
CA ARG A 217 -7.99 6.02 27.80
C ARG A 217 -7.05 7.03 28.48
N ARG A 218 -6.09 7.53 27.72
CA ARG A 218 -5.15 8.59 28.13
C ARG A 218 -4.72 9.39 26.92
N ASN A 219 -4.27 10.62 27.15
CA ASN A 219 -3.62 11.43 26.11
C ASN A 219 -2.33 10.75 25.61
N ARG A 220 -1.93 11.08 24.37
CA ARG A 220 -0.76 10.48 23.72
C ARG A 220 0.52 10.76 24.49
N VAL A 221 1.29 9.72 24.76
CA VAL A 221 2.66 9.82 25.29
C VAL A 221 3.59 10.34 24.18
N ARG A 222 4.49 11.26 24.54
CA ARG A 222 5.43 11.94 23.64
C ARG A 222 6.84 11.98 24.24
N GLY A 223 7.82 12.37 23.43
CA GLY A 223 9.21 12.53 23.84
C GLY A 223 9.94 11.19 23.90
N GLU A 224 10.96 11.12 24.76
CA GLU A 224 11.88 9.97 24.81
C GLU A 224 11.20 8.63 25.07
N GLU A 225 10.11 8.62 25.83
CA GLU A 225 9.37 7.39 26.11
C GLU A 225 8.73 6.80 24.85
N TYR A 226 8.14 7.67 24.02
CA TYR A 226 7.59 7.30 22.71
C TYR A 226 8.69 6.82 21.76
N ASP A 227 9.78 7.58 21.66
CA ASP A 227 10.90 7.22 20.78
C ASP A 227 11.52 5.87 21.17
N ARG A 228 11.64 5.61 22.48
CA ARG A 228 12.11 4.34 23.04
C ARG A 228 11.17 3.18 22.71
N LEU A 229 9.85 3.41 22.70
CA LEU A 229 8.89 2.38 22.27
C LEU A 229 9.13 1.99 20.82
N ILE A 230 9.29 2.98 19.92
CA ILE A 230 9.53 2.68 18.51
C ILE A 230 10.88 1.97 18.33
N ASP A 231 11.94 2.42 19.00
CA ASP A 231 13.25 1.75 18.97
C ASP A 231 13.14 0.29 19.41
N ASN A 232 12.46 0.04 20.53
CA ASN A 232 12.25 -1.29 21.06
C ASN A 232 11.40 -2.15 20.12
N PHE A 233 10.42 -1.56 19.46
CA PHE A 233 9.60 -2.22 18.45
C PHE A 233 10.43 -2.65 17.24
N MET A 234 11.20 -1.74 16.63
CA MET A 234 12.06 -2.04 15.48
C MET A 234 13.08 -3.15 15.80
N LYS A 235 13.68 -3.10 16.98
CA LYS A 235 14.61 -4.13 17.48
C LYS A 235 13.91 -5.46 17.74
N ALA A 236 12.73 -5.46 18.36
CA ALA A 236 11.99 -6.68 18.65
C ALA A 236 11.51 -7.40 17.38
N VAL A 237 11.01 -6.63 16.40
CA VAL A 237 10.59 -7.14 15.08
C VAL A 237 11.77 -7.80 14.38
N THR A 238 12.88 -7.08 14.20
CA THR A 238 14.05 -7.62 13.49
C THR A 238 14.71 -8.79 14.23
N LYS A 239 14.66 -8.80 15.57
CA LYS A 239 15.09 -9.94 16.38
C LYS A 239 14.20 -11.17 16.21
N LYS A 240 12.89 -10.99 15.99
CA LYS A 240 11.93 -12.09 15.84
C LYS A 240 11.88 -12.65 14.43
N PHE A 241 11.81 -11.77 13.43
CA PHE A 241 11.48 -12.14 12.05
C PHE A 241 12.63 -11.98 11.06
N GLY A 242 13.71 -11.29 11.46
CA GLY A 242 14.90 -11.06 10.62
C GLY A 242 15.07 -9.59 10.22
N ARG A 243 16.30 -9.21 9.85
CA ARG A 243 16.62 -7.82 9.42
C ARG A 243 16.03 -7.45 8.06
N ASP A 244 15.72 -8.45 7.25
CA ASP A 244 15.07 -8.37 5.94
C ASP A 244 13.54 -8.16 6.02
N THR A 245 12.97 -8.12 7.23
CA THR A 245 11.54 -7.83 7.43
C THR A 245 11.21 -6.41 7.00
N LEU A 246 10.30 -6.27 6.04
CA LEU A 246 9.77 -4.99 5.61
C LEU A 246 8.86 -4.39 6.69
N ILE A 247 9.15 -3.17 7.13
CA ILE A 247 8.33 -2.42 8.10
C ILE A 247 7.86 -1.13 7.43
N GLN A 248 6.60 -1.05 7.05
CA GLN A 248 5.98 0.17 6.52
C GLN A 248 5.28 0.93 7.64
N PHE A 249 5.62 2.21 7.81
CA PHE A 249 4.85 3.12 8.65
C PHE A 249 3.70 3.76 7.85
N GLU A 250 2.53 3.88 8.47
CA GLU A 250 1.30 4.42 7.86
C GLU A 250 0.55 5.32 8.85
N ASP A 251 -0.02 6.43 8.37
CA ASP A 251 -0.93 7.34 9.07
C ASP A 251 -0.41 7.88 10.42
N PHE A 252 0.91 8.03 10.54
CA PHE A 252 1.55 8.74 11.66
C PHE A 252 1.40 10.27 11.52
N ALA A 253 1.41 10.99 12.64
CA ALA A 253 1.55 12.44 12.59
C ALA A 253 2.82 12.87 11.84
N PHE A 254 2.72 13.98 11.10
CA PHE A 254 3.78 14.45 10.20
C PHE A 254 5.16 14.53 10.87
N GLN A 255 5.21 15.09 12.08
CA GLN A 255 6.47 15.27 12.81
C GLN A 255 7.07 13.92 13.22
N SER A 256 6.25 13.01 13.75
CA SER A 256 6.68 11.67 14.16
C SER A 256 7.14 10.86 12.94
N ALA A 257 6.31 10.76 11.91
CA ALA A 257 6.61 10.02 10.68
C ALA A 257 7.95 10.43 10.06
N PHE A 258 8.25 11.73 10.05
CA PHE A 258 9.53 12.26 9.59
C PHE A 258 10.70 11.74 10.44
N THR A 259 10.64 11.97 11.75
CA THR A 259 11.71 11.60 12.68
C THR A 259 12.00 10.12 12.62
N LEU A 260 10.96 9.28 12.59
CA LEU A 260 11.10 7.83 12.52
C LEU A 260 11.74 7.39 11.20
N LEU A 261 11.32 7.97 10.07
CA LEU A 261 11.90 7.61 8.79
C LEU A 261 13.37 8.02 8.67
N ASP A 262 13.73 9.26 9.02
CA ASP A 262 15.14 9.71 8.92
C ASP A 262 16.05 8.83 9.78
N ARG A 263 15.52 8.41 10.93
CA ARG A 263 16.22 7.55 11.89
C ARG A 263 16.41 6.12 11.37
N TYR A 264 15.40 5.51 10.75
CA TYR A 264 15.43 4.07 10.46
C TYR A 264 15.70 3.69 8.99
N LYS A 265 15.54 4.61 8.03
CA LYS A 265 15.60 4.31 6.57
C LYS A 265 16.89 3.65 6.09
N ASN A 266 18.02 3.88 6.77
CA ASN A 266 19.32 3.33 6.38
C ASN A 266 19.71 2.08 7.18
N GLU A 267 19.00 1.79 8.28
CA GLU A 267 19.35 0.70 9.20
C GLU A 267 18.39 -0.50 9.10
N TYR A 268 17.16 -0.25 8.67
CA TYR A 268 16.08 -1.21 8.54
C TYR A 268 15.49 -1.22 7.13
N CYS A 269 14.90 -2.35 6.73
CA CYS A 269 14.05 -2.43 5.54
C CYS A 269 12.71 -1.73 5.82
N THR A 270 12.71 -0.40 5.71
CA THR A 270 11.55 0.41 6.09
C THR A 270 11.28 1.54 5.12
N PHE A 271 10.01 1.92 5.06
CA PHE A 271 9.50 3.01 4.26
C PHE A 271 8.21 3.53 4.89
N ASN A 272 7.67 4.62 4.38
CA ASN A 272 6.41 5.16 4.84
C ASN A 272 5.63 5.67 3.63
N ASP A 273 4.41 5.18 3.44
CA ASP A 273 3.65 5.43 2.21
C ASP A 273 3.14 6.88 2.15
N ASP A 274 2.80 7.45 3.31
CA ASP A 274 2.31 8.82 3.45
C ASP A 274 3.43 9.86 3.41
N ILE A 275 4.65 9.45 3.76
CA ILE A 275 5.83 10.29 3.93
C ILE A 275 7.05 9.44 3.59
N GLN A 276 7.81 9.81 2.58
CA GLN A 276 9.21 9.42 2.50
C GLN A 276 10.11 10.46 1.90
N GLY A 277 11.25 10.77 2.51
CA GLY A 277 12.46 11.00 1.72
C GLY A 277 13.60 11.82 2.36
N ILE A 278 14.75 11.67 1.68
CA ILE A 278 15.98 12.45 1.57
C ILE A 278 16.40 13.32 2.77
N PRO A 279 17.51 13.00 3.45
CA PRO A 279 18.31 14.00 4.15
C PRO A 279 19.15 14.74 3.10
N VAL A 280 18.95 16.05 2.96
CA VAL A 280 19.97 16.88 2.30
C VAL A 280 20.99 17.22 3.39
N GLU A 281 22.22 16.76 3.23
CA GLU A 281 23.33 17.17 4.08
C GLU A 281 23.48 18.70 4.04
N LEU A 282 23.50 19.30 5.21
CA LEU A 282 24.13 20.59 5.46
C LEU A 282 25.12 20.37 6.60
N HIS A 283 26.28 21.02 6.47
CA HIS A 283 27.46 20.85 7.32
C HIS A 283 27.20 20.78 8.84
N ALA A 284 28.16 20.18 9.53
CA ALA A 284 28.08 19.45 10.80
C ALA A 284 27.58 20.18 12.07
N ASP A 285 27.23 21.46 12.05
CA ASP A 285 27.27 22.26 13.30
C ASP A 285 25.93 22.82 13.80
N THR A 286 24.76 22.33 13.37
CA THR A 286 23.52 22.71 14.06
C THR A 286 22.40 21.68 13.93
N LEU A 287 21.84 21.26 15.08
CA LEU A 287 20.65 20.42 15.20
C LEU A 287 19.42 21.18 14.65
N LYS A 288 19.24 21.22 13.33
CA LYS A 288 18.06 21.78 12.66
C LYS A 288 17.25 20.66 12.03
N ILE A 289 15.96 20.63 12.36
CA ILE A 289 14.96 19.66 11.92
C ILE A 289 15.03 19.49 10.40
N ARG A 290 15.44 18.29 9.98
CA ARG A 290 15.48 17.81 8.60
C ARG A 290 14.03 17.66 8.10
N GLY A 291 13.75 17.91 6.82
CA GLY A 291 12.37 18.06 6.32
C GLY A 291 11.78 16.84 5.62
N ILE A 292 10.55 17.00 5.10
CA ILE A 292 9.64 15.97 4.59
C ILE A 292 9.71 15.77 3.05
N ILE A 293 9.65 14.53 2.57
CA ILE A 293 9.24 14.14 1.19
C ILE A 293 8.15 13.07 1.38
N VAL A 294 7.30 12.82 0.38
CA VAL A 294 6.23 11.80 0.35
C VAL A 294 6.44 10.91 -0.87
N LEU A 295 7.10 9.74 -0.77
CA LEU A 295 7.47 9.00 -2.00
C LEU A 295 6.31 8.24 -2.67
N GLY A 296 5.31 7.73 -1.94
CA GLY A 296 4.15 7.07 -2.57
C GLY A 296 3.40 8.03 -3.52
N THR A 297 3.04 9.21 -2.99
CA THR A 297 2.40 10.28 -3.76
C THR A 297 3.36 10.95 -4.76
N ALA A 298 4.64 11.11 -4.43
CA ALA A 298 5.64 11.61 -5.37
C ALA A 298 5.82 10.69 -6.57
N ALA A 299 6.02 9.39 -6.33
CA ALA A 299 6.24 8.41 -7.37
C ALA A 299 5.03 8.29 -8.30
N VAL A 300 3.81 8.28 -7.76
CA VAL A 300 2.62 8.24 -8.62
C VAL A 300 2.47 9.54 -9.41
N ALA A 301 2.65 10.72 -8.81
CA ALA A 301 2.59 11.98 -9.55
C ALA A 301 3.66 12.07 -10.64
N VAL A 302 4.90 11.67 -10.34
CA VAL A 302 6.00 11.60 -11.31
C VAL A 302 5.68 10.57 -12.40
N ALA A 303 5.07 9.43 -12.08
CA ALA A 303 4.64 8.46 -13.09
C ALA A 303 3.62 9.07 -14.06
N GLY A 304 2.64 9.82 -13.54
CA GLY A 304 1.68 10.54 -14.38
C GLY A 304 2.37 11.59 -15.26
N LEU A 305 3.30 12.36 -14.71
CA LEU A 305 4.08 13.35 -15.45
C LEU A 305 4.92 12.70 -16.55
N LEU A 306 5.62 11.60 -16.25
CA LEU A 306 6.38 10.81 -17.22
C LEU A 306 5.47 10.19 -18.29
N ALA A 307 4.22 9.83 -17.98
CA ALA A 307 3.27 9.41 -19.00
C ALA A 307 2.91 10.57 -19.94
N THR A 308 2.85 11.81 -19.43
CA THR A 308 2.56 13.00 -20.27
C THR A 308 3.66 13.33 -21.27
N THR A 309 4.93 13.04 -20.96
CA THR A 309 6.07 13.30 -21.87
C THR A 309 5.94 12.54 -23.18
N ARG A 310 5.30 11.35 -23.16
CA ARG A 310 5.01 10.54 -24.35
C ARG A 310 4.00 11.20 -25.29
N VAL A 311 3.13 12.07 -24.78
CA VAL A 311 2.17 12.85 -25.58
C VAL A 311 2.74 14.20 -25.97
N THR A 312 3.32 14.92 -25.02
CA THR A 312 3.86 16.27 -25.25
C THR A 312 5.17 16.26 -26.05
N LYS A 313 5.83 15.10 -26.14
CA LYS A 313 7.16 14.91 -26.76
C LYS A 313 8.24 15.81 -26.16
N LYS A 314 8.07 16.22 -24.91
CA LYS A 314 9.03 17.00 -24.13
C LYS A 314 9.50 16.19 -22.94
N LYS A 315 10.80 16.20 -22.68
CA LYS A 315 11.38 15.59 -21.47
C LYS A 315 10.94 16.35 -20.23
N LEU A 316 11.04 15.73 -19.05
CA LEU A 316 10.63 16.41 -17.82
C LEU A 316 11.57 17.59 -17.51
N SER A 317 12.86 17.46 -17.82
CA SER A 317 13.88 18.52 -17.76
C SER A 317 13.56 19.75 -18.62
N GLU A 318 12.69 19.64 -19.62
CA GLU A 318 12.28 20.73 -20.51
C GLU A 318 10.97 21.40 -20.07
N GLN A 319 10.37 20.96 -18.96
CA GLN A 319 9.07 21.43 -18.49
C GLN A 319 9.18 22.36 -17.29
N LYS A 320 8.34 23.41 -17.29
CA LYS A 320 8.10 24.27 -16.12
C LYS A 320 6.86 23.80 -15.37
N ILE A 321 6.97 23.64 -14.06
CA ILE A 321 5.93 23.02 -13.23
C ILE A 321 5.56 23.95 -12.09
N VAL A 322 4.27 24.27 -11.98
CA VAL A 322 3.70 25.08 -10.90
C VAL A 322 2.90 24.20 -9.95
N PHE A 323 3.13 24.37 -8.65
CA PHE A 323 2.43 23.68 -7.57
C PHE A 323 1.58 24.67 -6.78
N LEU A 324 0.28 24.41 -6.71
CA LEU A 324 -0.61 25.02 -5.73
C LEU A 324 -0.64 24.14 -4.48
N GLY A 325 0.23 24.45 -3.52
CA GLY A 325 0.39 23.67 -2.29
C GLY A 325 1.85 23.26 -2.07
N ALA A 326 2.54 23.96 -1.17
CA ALA A 326 3.92 23.68 -0.78
C ALA A 326 4.02 22.85 0.52
N GLY A 327 3.04 21.97 0.76
CA GLY A 327 3.07 21.06 1.90
C GLY A 327 4.04 19.88 1.72
N ALA A 328 3.96 18.90 2.63
CA ALA A 328 4.71 17.65 2.57
C ALA A 328 4.67 16.97 1.19
N ALA A 329 3.45 16.79 0.64
CA ALA A 329 3.26 16.16 -0.66
C ALA A 329 3.85 16.97 -1.82
N GLY A 330 3.66 18.30 -1.82
CA GLY A 330 4.18 19.19 -2.86
C GLY A 330 5.70 19.22 -2.92
N LEU A 331 6.36 19.35 -1.76
CA LEU A 331 7.81 19.26 -1.68
C LEU A 331 8.33 17.87 -2.04
N GLY A 332 7.61 16.81 -1.65
CA GLY A 332 7.97 15.45 -1.98
C GLY A 332 7.97 15.16 -3.47
N ILE A 333 6.90 15.58 -4.16
CA ILE A 333 6.79 15.48 -5.62
C ILE A 333 7.87 16.32 -6.30
N ALA A 334 8.06 17.57 -5.85
CA ALA A 334 9.07 18.47 -6.40
C ALA A 334 10.48 17.86 -6.33
N GLU A 335 10.87 17.25 -5.21
CA GLU A 335 12.20 16.68 -5.07
C GLU A 335 12.40 15.43 -5.97
N LEU A 336 11.38 14.58 -6.10
CA LEU A 336 11.48 13.42 -6.99
C LEU A 336 11.53 13.84 -8.47
N ILE A 337 10.85 14.93 -8.84
CA ILE A 337 10.98 15.56 -10.16
C ILE A 337 12.42 16.05 -10.35
N VAL A 338 13.01 16.72 -9.36
CA VAL A 338 14.42 17.15 -9.42
C VAL A 338 15.33 15.96 -9.67
N THR A 339 15.17 14.86 -8.92
CA THR A 339 15.95 13.63 -9.15
C THR A 339 15.79 13.10 -10.57
N GLN A 340 14.56 13.07 -11.09
CA GLN A 340 14.30 12.66 -12.48
C GLN A 340 14.96 13.59 -13.51
N MET A 341 14.87 14.91 -13.31
CA MET A 341 15.50 15.91 -14.19
C MET A 341 17.04 15.81 -14.17
N MET A 342 17.61 15.49 -13.01
CA MET A 342 19.05 15.23 -12.88
C MET A 342 19.48 13.97 -13.64
N GLU A 343 18.70 12.89 -13.58
CA GLU A 343 18.95 11.69 -14.41
C GLU A 343 18.78 11.95 -15.91
N GLU A 344 18.09 13.02 -16.30
CA GLU A 344 17.98 13.49 -17.69
C GLU A 344 19.12 14.44 -18.10
N GLY A 345 20.02 14.80 -17.18
CA GLY A 345 21.25 15.55 -17.45
C GLY A 345 21.30 16.98 -16.90
N LEU A 346 20.27 17.46 -16.19
CA LEU A 346 20.30 18.80 -15.57
C LEU A 346 21.11 18.82 -14.27
N SER A 347 21.67 19.99 -13.95
CA SER A 347 22.15 20.27 -12.59
C SER A 347 20.97 20.35 -11.62
N ARG A 348 21.23 20.20 -10.32
CA ARG A 348 20.19 20.28 -9.29
C ARG A 348 19.58 21.70 -9.24
N GLU A 349 20.41 22.71 -9.46
CA GLU A 349 20.05 24.12 -9.49
C GLU A 349 19.11 24.42 -10.67
N ASP A 350 19.43 23.92 -11.86
CA ASP A 350 18.61 24.11 -13.07
C ASP A 350 17.29 23.35 -12.96
N ALA A 351 17.32 22.12 -12.42
CA ALA A 351 16.11 21.36 -12.16
C ALA A 351 15.17 22.09 -11.18
N ARG A 352 15.72 22.64 -10.09
CA ARG A 352 14.95 23.47 -9.15
C ARG A 352 14.46 24.77 -9.79
N ALA A 353 15.21 25.35 -10.71
CA ALA A 353 14.81 26.57 -11.43
C ALA A 353 13.48 26.40 -12.17
N ASN A 354 13.19 25.19 -12.68
CA ASN A 354 11.96 24.85 -13.40
C ASN A 354 10.72 24.57 -12.52
N ILE A 355 10.87 24.52 -11.19
CA ILE A 355 9.79 24.21 -10.24
C ILE A 355 9.36 25.44 -9.46
N PHE A 356 8.07 25.74 -9.43
CA PHE A 356 7.47 26.92 -8.79
C PHE A 356 6.44 26.48 -7.74
N LEU A 357 6.60 26.92 -6.49
CA LEU A 357 5.74 26.51 -5.38
C LEU A 357 4.93 27.70 -4.84
N LEU A 358 3.63 27.49 -4.65
CA LEU A 358 2.74 28.41 -3.95
C LEU A 358 2.27 27.80 -2.62
N ASN A 359 2.22 28.62 -1.56
CA ASN A 359 1.59 28.26 -0.30
C ASN A 359 0.39 29.17 -0.02
N SER A 360 -0.19 29.08 1.20
CA SER A 360 -1.36 29.87 1.59
C SER A 360 -1.18 31.38 1.52
N LYS A 361 0.05 31.91 1.46
CA LYS A 361 0.32 33.34 1.26
C LYS A 361 0.88 33.68 -0.14
N GLY A 362 0.81 32.76 -1.10
CA GLY A 362 1.22 32.99 -2.50
C GLY A 362 2.55 32.34 -2.91
N LEU A 363 3.12 32.79 -4.03
CA LEU A 363 4.38 32.30 -4.60
C LEU A 363 5.54 32.43 -3.62
N ILE A 364 6.37 31.38 -3.51
CA ILE A 364 7.57 31.40 -2.66
C ILE A 364 8.68 32.18 -3.38
N THR A 365 8.84 33.44 -3.00
CA THR A 365 9.89 34.34 -3.48
C THR A 365 11.13 34.30 -2.57
N LYS A 366 12.29 34.75 -3.06
CA LYS A 366 13.53 34.85 -2.26
C LYS A 366 13.35 35.66 -0.98
N ASP A 367 12.57 36.74 -1.04
CA ASP A 367 12.30 37.58 0.14
C ASP A 367 11.41 36.89 1.17
N ARG A 368 10.31 36.26 0.73
CA ARG A 368 9.44 35.50 1.65
C ARG A 368 10.11 34.26 2.22
N ALA A 369 11.00 33.63 1.45
CA ALA A 369 11.65 32.39 1.84
C ALA A 369 12.55 32.52 3.08
N LYS A 370 13.03 33.74 3.39
CA LYS A 370 13.82 34.04 4.61
C LYS A 370 13.13 33.56 5.90
N ASN A 371 11.80 33.59 5.93
CA ASN A 371 10.98 33.18 7.07
C ASN A 371 10.34 31.78 6.91
N LEU A 372 10.74 31.02 5.88
CA LEU A 372 10.27 29.66 5.63
C LEU A 372 11.36 28.64 5.95
N SER A 373 10.99 27.36 5.98
CA SER A 373 11.98 26.29 6.20
C SER A 373 13.03 26.24 5.07
N ALA A 374 14.21 25.71 5.40
CA ALA A 374 15.34 25.62 4.46
C ALA A 374 14.99 24.93 3.12
N ARG A 375 14.00 24.03 3.11
CA ARG A 375 13.52 23.39 1.86
C ARG A 375 12.75 24.34 0.96
N HIS A 376 11.86 25.15 1.53
CA HIS A 376 11.16 26.17 0.76
C HIS A 376 12.14 27.19 0.18
N GLN A 377 13.23 27.47 0.90
CA GLN A 377 14.30 28.36 0.42
C GLN A 377 14.98 27.83 -0.84
N GLN A 378 15.12 26.51 -1.00
CA GLN A 378 15.71 25.89 -2.20
C GLN A 378 14.86 26.07 -3.46
N TYR A 379 13.56 26.32 -3.32
CA TYR A 379 12.63 26.53 -4.43
C TYR A 379 12.22 28.00 -4.59
N ALA A 380 12.84 28.90 -3.82
CA ALA A 380 12.50 30.31 -3.82
C ALA A 380 12.86 30.99 -5.16
N LYS A 381 11.93 31.82 -5.65
CA LYS A 381 12.07 32.49 -6.95
C LYS A 381 12.37 33.97 -6.83
N ASP A 382 13.15 34.46 -7.79
CA ASP A 382 13.41 35.87 -7.98
C ASP A 382 12.35 36.45 -8.92
N LEU A 383 11.12 36.51 -8.41
CA LEU A 383 9.94 36.95 -9.15
C LEU A 383 9.10 37.88 -8.25
N PRO A 384 8.26 38.76 -8.84
CA PRO A 384 7.34 39.59 -8.08
C PRO A 384 6.44 38.75 -7.17
N GLU A 385 6.20 39.24 -5.96
CA GLU A 385 5.28 38.60 -5.04
C GLU A 385 3.85 38.67 -5.58
N THR A 386 3.18 37.51 -5.61
CA THR A 386 1.77 37.43 -5.96
C THR A 386 1.12 36.26 -5.20
N ALA A 387 -0.12 36.49 -4.78
CA ALA A 387 -1.00 35.46 -4.23
C ALA A 387 -1.92 34.84 -5.30
N SER A 388 -2.01 35.45 -6.48
CA SER A 388 -2.89 35.01 -7.55
C SER A 388 -2.25 33.89 -8.37
N LEU A 389 -2.85 32.70 -8.33
CA LEU A 389 -2.39 31.58 -9.17
C LEU A 389 -2.46 31.94 -10.66
N LEU A 390 -3.46 32.70 -11.09
CA LEU A 390 -3.59 33.14 -12.48
C LEU A 390 -2.44 34.05 -12.91
N GLU A 391 -1.99 34.97 -12.05
CA GLU A 391 -0.83 35.81 -12.35
C GLU A 391 0.45 34.99 -12.44
N VAL A 392 0.64 34.01 -11.56
CA VAL A 392 1.78 33.09 -11.65
C VAL A 392 1.74 32.29 -12.96
N VAL A 393 0.58 31.78 -13.37
CA VAL A 393 0.44 31.04 -14.63
C VAL A 393 0.80 31.93 -15.83
N LYS A 394 0.33 33.18 -15.87
CA LYS A 394 0.66 34.13 -16.94
C LYS A 394 2.14 34.50 -16.97
N MET A 395 2.76 34.65 -15.80
CA MET A 395 4.15 35.06 -15.66
C MET A 395 5.12 33.92 -15.98
N VAL A 396 4.91 32.74 -15.40
CA VAL A 396 5.80 31.57 -15.52
C VAL A 396 5.61 30.85 -16.85
N LYS A 397 4.38 30.88 -17.38
CA LYS A 397 3.93 30.09 -18.54
C LYS A 397 4.24 28.59 -18.36
N PRO A 398 3.71 27.95 -17.30
CA PRO A 398 4.06 26.57 -16.97
C PRO A 398 3.46 25.58 -17.97
N ASN A 399 4.09 24.42 -18.10
CA ASN A 399 3.56 23.29 -18.87
C ASN A 399 2.64 22.41 -18.03
N ALA A 400 2.91 22.32 -16.73
CA ALA A 400 2.15 21.53 -15.78
C ALA A 400 1.73 22.34 -14.56
N LEU A 401 0.49 22.10 -14.12
CA LEU A 401 -0.11 22.68 -12.92
C LEU A 401 -0.60 21.57 -11.99
N LEU A 402 -0.02 21.48 -10.79
CA LEU A 402 -0.30 20.46 -9.78
C LEU A 402 -0.99 21.07 -8.57
N GLY A 403 -2.12 20.51 -8.16
CA GLY A 403 -2.93 20.94 -7.03
C GLY A 403 -2.80 20.00 -5.84
N LEU A 404 -2.34 20.54 -4.71
CA LEU A 404 -2.07 19.83 -3.45
C LEU A 404 -2.44 20.70 -2.23
N SER A 405 -3.42 21.59 -2.40
CA SER A 405 -3.72 22.64 -1.42
C SER A 405 -4.94 22.35 -0.54
N THR A 406 -5.70 21.30 -0.84
CA THR A 406 -7.02 21.01 -0.24
C THR A 406 -8.07 22.11 -0.43
N VAL A 407 -7.83 23.04 -1.36
CA VAL A 407 -8.76 24.10 -1.74
C VAL A 407 -9.54 23.65 -2.97
N GLY A 408 -10.77 23.20 -2.75
CA GLY A 408 -11.65 22.77 -3.84
C GLY A 408 -11.99 23.93 -4.78
N GLY A 409 -11.96 23.67 -6.10
CA GLY A 409 -12.27 24.68 -7.12
C GLY A 409 -11.19 25.75 -7.34
N ALA A 410 -9.98 25.57 -6.81
CA ALA A 410 -8.90 26.52 -6.98
C ALA A 410 -8.40 26.68 -8.43
N PHE A 411 -8.62 25.70 -9.30
CA PHE A 411 -8.32 25.80 -10.73
C PHE A 411 -9.56 26.32 -11.46
N THR A 412 -9.73 27.64 -11.46
CA THR A 412 -10.87 28.32 -12.07
C THR A 412 -10.87 28.18 -13.60
N PRO A 413 -12.03 28.35 -14.27
CA PRO A 413 -12.11 28.30 -15.74
C PRO A 413 -11.09 29.19 -16.44
N GLU A 414 -10.80 30.38 -15.90
CA GLU A 414 -9.83 31.31 -16.45
C GLU A 414 -8.42 30.74 -16.41
N ILE A 415 -8.05 30.06 -15.32
CA ILE A 415 -6.74 29.40 -15.17
C ILE A 415 -6.63 28.23 -16.16
N LEU A 416 -7.69 27.42 -16.28
CA LEU A 416 -7.72 26.28 -17.20
C LEU A 416 -7.58 26.73 -18.66
N GLN A 417 -8.34 27.76 -19.04
CA GLN A 417 -8.25 28.36 -20.37
C GLN A 417 -6.87 28.96 -20.64
N GLU A 418 -6.28 29.65 -19.65
CA GLU A 418 -4.95 30.24 -19.79
C GLU A 418 -3.88 29.15 -19.97
N MET A 419 -3.95 28.06 -19.20
CA MET A 419 -3.08 26.89 -19.39
C MET A 419 -3.20 26.32 -20.82
N SER A 420 -4.42 26.26 -21.36
CA SER A 420 -4.70 25.79 -22.73
C SER A 420 -4.26 26.77 -23.82
N LYS A 421 -4.17 28.07 -23.54
CA LYS A 421 -3.59 29.06 -24.47
C LYS A 421 -2.06 28.96 -24.52
N ILE A 422 -1.44 28.73 -23.36
CA ILE A 422 0.02 28.64 -23.24
C ILE A 422 0.54 27.33 -23.84
N ASN A 423 -0.19 26.23 -23.69
CA ASN A 423 0.25 24.89 -24.06
C ASN A 423 -0.75 24.21 -25.00
N PRO A 424 -0.28 23.60 -26.11
CA PRO A 424 -1.14 22.78 -26.98
C PRO A 424 -1.77 21.57 -26.26
N ARG A 425 -1.07 21.03 -25.25
CA ARG A 425 -1.49 19.91 -24.40
C ARG A 425 -1.19 20.26 -22.95
N PRO A 426 -2.02 21.06 -22.26
CA PRO A 426 -1.74 21.47 -20.88
C PRO A 426 -1.81 20.27 -19.94
N ILE A 427 -0.93 20.21 -18.94
CA ILE A 427 -0.94 19.15 -17.92
C ILE A 427 -1.56 19.72 -16.65
N ILE A 428 -2.64 19.09 -16.15
CA ILE A 428 -3.39 19.58 -15.00
C ILE A 428 -3.71 18.44 -14.05
N PHE A 429 -3.11 18.46 -12.86
CA PHE A 429 -3.23 17.40 -11.86
C PHE A 429 -3.95 17.94 -10.62
N ALA A 430 -5.17 17.48 -10.35
CA ALA A 430 -5.97 17.86 -9.18
C ALA A 430 -5.87 16.78 -8.09
N LEU A 431 -4.79 16.80 -7.31
CA LEU A 431 -4.40 15.68 -6.44
C LEU A 431 -4.98 15.75 -5.02
N SER A 432 -5.67 16.84 -4.67
CA SER A 432 -6.34 16.95 -3.37
C SER A 432 -7.47 15.94 -3.20
N ASN A 433 -7.60 15.39 -1.99
CA ASN A 433 -8.62 14.40 -1.61
C ASN A 433 -9.48 14.93 -0.46
N PRO A 434 -10.75 14.49 -0.33
CA PRO A 434 -11.52 13.70 -1.29
C PRO A 434 -12.03 14.55 -2.47
N THR A 435 -12.94 14.04 -3.32
CA THR A 435 -13.38 14.69 -4.57
C THR A 435 -13.85 16.14 -4.41
N ASN A 436 -14.49 16.49 -3.27
CA ASN A 436 -14.94 17.86 -2.98
C ASN A 436 -13.79 18.84 -2.65
N LYS A 437 -12.57 18.33 -2.42
CA LYS A 437 -11.35 19.11 -2.21
C LYS A 437 -10.49 19.18 -3.47
N ALA A 438 -10.86 18.49 -4.55
CA ALA A 438 -10.13 18.55 -5.81
C ALA A 438 -10.13 19.98 -6.38
N GLU A 439 -8.98 20.43 -6.88
CA GLU A 439 -8.79 21.78 -7.39
C GLU A 439 -9.68 22.08 -8.61
N CYS A 440 -10.02 21.08 -9.40
CA CYS A 440 -11.11 21.11 -10.38
C CYS A 440 -11.64 19.70 -10.63
N THR A 441 -12.81 19.61 -11.26
CA THR A 441 -13.36 18.34 -11.75
C THR A 441 -12.75 17.96 -13.10
N ALA A 442 -12.76 16.66 -13.43
CA ALA A 442 -12.35 16.21 -14.75
C ALA A 442 -13.18 16.86 -15.87
N GLU A 443 -14.49 17.00 -15.66
CA GLU A 443 -15.41 17.65 -16.60
C GLU A 443 -15.02 19.11 -16.86
N ALA A 444 -14.80 19.90 -15.81
CA ALA A 444 -14.37 21.29 -15.94
C ALA A 444 -13.02 21.40 -16.66
N ALA A 445 -12.07 20.50 -16.32
CA ALA A 445 -10.77 20.47 -16.98
C ALA A 445 -10.90 20.21 -18.49
N TYR A 446 -11.70 19.23 -18.92
CA TYR A 446 -11.89 18.94 -20.34
C TYR A 446 -12.68 20.05 -21.06
N GLN A 447 -13.76 20.55 -20.46
CA GLN A 447 -14.60 21.61 -21.06
C GLN A 447 -13.81 22.91 -21.28
N HIS A 448 -13.09 23.39 -20.25
CA HIS A 448 -12.38 24.67 -20.32
C HIS A 448 -11.03 24.61 -21.06
N THR A 449 -10.61 23.43 -21.53
CA THR A 449 -9.40 23.23 -22.34
C THR A 449 -9.69 22.63 -23.72
N ASN A 450 -10.97 22.59 -24.13
CA ASN A 450 -11.43 21.97 -25.38
C ASN A 450 -10.92 20.52 -25.56
N GLY A 451 -10.85 19.75 -24.47
CA GLY A 451 -10.44 18.35 -24.48
C GLY A 451 -8.96 18.10 -24.76
N THR A 452 -8.11 19.15 -24.73
CA THR A 452 -6.66 19.04 -25.00
C THR A 452 -5.84 18.68 -23.75
N VAL A 453 -6.41 18.88 -22.55
CA VAL A 453 -5.74 18.65 -21.27
C VAL A 453 -5.32 17.20 -21.05
N LEU A 454 -4.15 17.04 -20.46
CA LEU A 454 -3.68 15.80 -19.85
C LEU A 454 -4.01 15.87 -18.36
N PHE A 455 -5.15 15.29 -18.00
CA PHE A 455 -5.72 15.39 -16.66
C PHE A 455 -5.49 14.13 -15.82
N ALA A 456 -5.15 14.34 -14.55
CA ALA A 456 -5.15 13.31 -13.51
C ALA A 456 -5.66 13.88 -12.19
N SER A 457 -6.18 13.01 -11.31
CA SER A 457 -6.71 13.41 -10.02
C SER A 457 -6.28 12.48 -8.88
N GLY A 458 -6.36 12.96 -7.64
CA GLY A 458 -6.14 12.11 -6.45
C GLY A 458 -7.33 11.19 -6.17
N SER A 459 -8.54 11.74 -6.31
CA SER A 459 -9.81 11.03 -6.14
C SER A 459 -10.37 10.54 -7.49
N PRO A 460 -11.13 9.44 -7.53
CA PRO A 460 -11.72 8.94 -8.78
C PRO A 460 -12.78 9.91 -9.31
N PHE A 461 -12.79 10.10 -10.63
CA PHE A 461 -13.85 10.78 -11.38
C PHE A 461 -14.44 9.82 -12.42
N ASP A 462 -15.70 10.05 -12.78
CA ASP A 462 -16.38 9.32 -13.84
C ASP A 462 -15.76 9.60 -15.22
N ASN A 463 -16.13 8.77 -16.20
CA ASN A 463 -15.73 9.02 -17.58
C ASN A 463 -16.44 10.29 -18.07
N VAL A 464 -15.75 11.08 -18.87
CA VAL A 464 -16.28 12.33 -19.43
C VAL A 464 -16.42 12.15 -20.94
N GLU A 465 -17.62 12.31 -21.46
CA GLU A 465 -17.84 12.39 -22.91
C GLU A 465 -17.85 13.85 -23.33
N PHE A 466 -16.96 14.22 -24.24
CA PHE A 466 -16.82 15.60 -24.71
C PHE A 466 -16.50 15.61 -26.21
N ASN A 467 -17.28 16.36 -26.99
CA ASN A 467 -17.15 16.45 -28.45
C ASN A 467 -17.08 15.09 -29.17
N GLY A 468 -17.93 14.13 -28.78
CA GLY A 468 -17.97 12.79 -29.36
C GLY A 468 -16.78 11.89 -28.99
N ARG A 469 -15.93 12.32 -28.06
CA ARG A 469 -14.79 11.55 -27.56
C ARG A 469 -14.97 11.20 -26.08
N LEU A 470 -14.70 9.94 -25.75
CA LEU A 470 -14.73 9.43 -24.39
C LEU A 470 -13.37 9.59 -23.70
N TYR A 471 -13.33 10.38 -22.64
CA TYR A 471 -12.17 10.57 -21.77
C TYR A 471 -12.33 9.74 -20.50
N LYS A 472 -11.24 9.11 -20.07
CA LYS A 472 -11.23 8.27 -18.86
C LYS A 472 -10.14 8.76 -17.91
N PRO A 473 -10.41 9.80 -17.09
CA PRO A 473 -9.40 10.46 -16.26
C PRO A 473 -8.71 9.44 -15.35
N GLY A 474 -7.39 9.57 -15.23
CA GLY A 474 -6.56 8.68 -14.42
C GLY A 474 -6.52 9.12 -12.96
N GLN A 475 -6.52 8.17 -12.04
CA GLN A 475 -6.32 8.42 -10.61
C GLN A 475 -4.86 8.20 -10.23
N GLY A 476 -4.20 9.20 -9.65
CA GLY A 476 -2.88 9.10 -9.05
C GLY A 476 -2.93 8.43 -7.68
N ASN A 477 -3.18 7.11 -7.65
CA ASN A 477 -3.32 6.33 -6.43
C ASN A 477 -1.98 5.66 -6.02
N ASN A 478 -1.57 5.77 -4.76
CA ASN A 478 -0.36 5.11 -4.23
C ASN A 478 -0.34 3.58 -4.47
N SER A 479 -1.51 2.98 -4.67
CA SER A 479 -1.71 1.55 -5.03
C SER A 479 -0.97 1.11 -6.30
N TYR A 480 -0.49 2.02 -7.15
CA TYR A 480 0.38 1.67 -8.28
C TYR A 480 1.85 1.46 -7.89
N ILE A 481 2.26 1.89 -6.69
CA ILE A 481 3.67 1.96 -6.28
C ILE A 481 3.95 0.98 -5.14
N PHE A 482 3.32 1.17 -3.97
CA PHE A 482 3.69 0.43 -2.76
C PHE A 482 3.62 -1.10 -2.91
N PRO A 483 2.66 -1.71 -3.64
CA PRO A 483 2.61 -3.17 -3.74
C PRO A 483 3.85 -3.73 -4.46
N GLY A 484 4.25 -3.11 -5.57
CA GLY A 484 5.41 -3.54 -6.34
C GLY A 484 6.73 -3.27 -5.62
N VAL A 485 6.85 -2.13 -4.94
CA VAL A 485 8.03 -1.80 -4.12
C VAL A 485 8.19 -2.81 -2.98
N ALA A 486 7.10 -3.10 -2.27
CA ALA A 486 7.10 -4.10 -1.21
C ALA A 486 7.46 -5.49 -1.73
N LEU A 487 6.87 -5.92 -2.85
CA LEU A 487 7.16 -7.21 -3.46
C LEU A 487 8.65 -7.36 -3.80
N GLY A 488 9.26 -6.33 -4.42
CA GLY A 488 10.69 -6.33 -4.71
C GLY A 488 11.55 -6.38 -3.43
N ALA A 489 11.23 -5.55 -2.43
CA ALA A 489 11.96 -5.51 -1.17
C ALA A 489 11.91 -6.85 -0.42
N ILE A 490 10.75 -7.49 -0.36
CA ILE A 490 10.53 -8.77 0.32
C ILE A 490 11.25 -9.90 -0.43
N LEU A 491 10.98 -10.08 -1.72
CA LEU A 491 11.45 -11.24 -2.47
C LEU A 491 12.96 -11.28 -2.62
N PHE A 492 13.61 -10.13 -2.74
CA PHE A 492 15.07 -10.01 -2.86
C PHE A 492 15.76 -9.69 -1.52
N LYS A 493 15.00 -9.68 -0.42
CA LYS A 493 15.48 -9.46 0.95
C LYS A 493 16.36 -8.22 1.04
N ALA A 494 15.79 -7.07 0.70
CA ALA A 494 16.51 -5.80 0.69
C ALA A 494 17.01 -5.44 2.10
N LYS A 495 18.26 -4.98 2.21
CA LYS A 495 18.83 -4.46 3.47
C LYS A 495 18.08 -3.19 3.93
N HIS A 496 17.86 -2.29 2.99
CA HIS A 496 17.03 -1.10 3.13
C HIS A 496 16.46 -0.74 1.76
N ILE A 497 15.42 0.11 1.72
CA ILE A 497 14.80 0.53 0.46
C ILE A 497 15.54 1.77 -0.06
N PRO A 498 16.25 1.69 -1.21
CA PRO A 498 16.93 2.85 -1.76
C PRO A 498 15.92 3.87 -2.28
N GLU A 499 16.26 5.16 -2.19
CA GLU A 499 15.38 6.25 -2.61
C GLU A 499 14.99 6.14 -4.10
N LYS A 500 15.94 5.68 -4.92
CA LYS A 500 15.76 5.44 -6.35
C LYS A 500 14.73 4.35 -6.67
N ALA A 501 14.38 3.47 -5.72
CA ALA A 501 13.34 2.45 -5.92
C ALA A 501 11.99 3.06 -6.31
N PHE A 502 11.64 4.21 -5.74
CA PHE A 502 10.39 4.90 -6.03
C PHE A 502 10.40 5.58 -7.40
N LEU A 503 11.55 6.09 -7.83
CA LEU A 503 11.73 6.62 -9.18
C LEU A 503 11.66 5.51 -10.23
N ILE A 504 12.30 4.37 -9.95
CA ILE A 504 12.23 3.16 -10.78
C ILE A 504 10.77 2.70 -10.92
N ALA A 505 10.04 2.60 -9.80
CA ALA A 505 8.62 2.27 -9.81
C ALA A 505 7.83 3.27 -10.65
N ALA A 506 8.04 4.58 -10.45
CA ALA A 506 7.35 5.64 -11.21
C ALA A 506 7.57 5.51 -12.73
N ARG A 507 8.80 5.27 -13.16
CA ARG A 507 9.14 5.03 -14.57
C ARG A 507 8.44 3.79 -15.12
N ARG A 508 8.41 2.69 -14.35
CA ARG A 508 7.74 1.46 -14.77
C ARG A 508 6.23 1.65 -14.89
N VAL A 509 5.60 2.40 -13.98
CA VAL A 509 4.18 2.76 -14.07
C VAL A 509 3.91 3.55 -15.36
N ALA A 510 4.71 4.59 -15.63
CA ALA A 510 4.58 5.42 -16.83
C ALA A 510 4.78 4.62 -18.13
N ALA A 511 5.75 3.71 -18.15
CA ALA A 511 6.01 2.82 -19.28
C ALA A 511 4.89 1.79 -19.50
N SER A 512 4.17 1.41 -18.45
CA SER A 512 3.07 0.44 -18.52
C SER A 512 1.74 1.03 -19.00
N VAL A 513 1.67 2.34 -19.25
CA VAL A 513 0.50 2.97 -19.87
C VAL A 513 0.45 2.59 -21.35
N THR A 514 -0.60 1.86 -21.75
CA THR A 514 -0.77 1.46 -23.16
C THR A 514 -1.03 2.66 -24.07
N GLU A 515 -0.60 2.59 -25.33
CA GLU A 515 -0.89 3.61 -26.35
C GLU A 515 -2.40 3.85 -26.49
N LYS A 516 -3.21 2.79 -26.38
CA LYS A 516 -4.68 2.90 -26.38
C LYS A 516 -5.19 3.76 -25.23
N SER A 517 -4.73 3.48 -23.99
CA SER A 517 -5.09 4.28 -22.82
C SER A 517 -4.75 5.75 -23.00
N LEU A 518 -3.55 6.02 -23.51
CA LEU A 518 -3.01 7.36 -23.64
C LEU A 518 -3.66 8.15 -24.78
N ASN A 519 -3.77 7.55 -25.97
CA ASN A 519 -4.16 8.26 -27.19
C ASN A 519 -5.67 8.26 -27.43
N GLU A 520 -6.41 7.21 -27.05
CA GLU A 520 -7.88 7.19 -27.20
C GLU A 520 -8.54 7.85 -25.99
N TYR A 521 -8.21 7.39 -24.78
CA TYR A 521 -8.92 7.79 -23.56
C TYR A 521 -8.26 8.92 -22.76
N SER A 522 -7.09 9.41 -23.19
CA SER A 522 -6.29 10.42 -22.48
C SER A 522 -5.98 10.04 -21.02
N ARG A 523 -5.80 8.74 -20.77
CA ARG A 523 -5.55 8.18 -19.45
C ARG A 523 -4.04 8.09 -19.19
N LEU A 524 -3.61 8.71 -18.09
CA LEU A 524 -2.18 8.82 -17.72
C LEU A 524 -1.64 7.69 -16.83
N TYR A 525 -2.51 6.77 -16.40
CA TYR A 525 -2.12 5.62 -15.57
C TYR A 525 -2.59 4.30 -16.17
N PRO A 526 -1.94 3.17 -15.83
CA PRO A 526 -2.41 1.84 -16.21
C PRO A 526 -3.83 1.56 -15.71
N ARG A 527 -4.47 0.50 -16.20
CA ARG A 527 -5.79 0.10 -15.67
C ARG A 527 -5.57 -0.59 -14.32
N LEU A 528 -6.45 -0.34 -13.35
CA LEU A 528 -6.36 -0.98 -12.02
C LEU A 528 -6.27 -2.52 -12.08
N LYS A 529 -6.97 -3.15 -13.05
CA LYS A 529 -6.91 -4.60 -13.25
C LYS A 529 -5.53 -5.14 -13.66
N ASP A 530 -4.66 -4.28 -14.20
CA ASP A 530 -3.32 -4.66 -14.64
C ASP A 530 -2.27 -4.42 -13.52
N ILE A 531 -2.67 -3.95 -12.32
CA ILE A 531 -1.73 -3.60 -11.24
C ILE A 531 -0.90 -4.82 -10.79
N ARG A 532 -1.49 -6.01 -10.78
CA ARG A 532 -0.77 -7.22 -10.37
C ARG A 532 0.42 -7.54 -11.27
N GLU A 533 0.21 -7.42 -12.58
CA GLU A 533 1.28 -7.59 -13.56
C GLU A 533 2.29 -6.42 -13.51
N LEU A 534 1.80 -5.20 -13.28
CA LEU A 534 2.67 -4.04 -13.04
C LEU A 534 3.57 -4.23 -11.82
N SER A 535 3.04 -4.77 -10.72
CA SER A 535 3.80 -5.02 -9.49
C SER A 535 4.92 -6.03 -9.70
N VAL A 536 4.72 -7.06 -10.54
CA VAL A 536 5.78 -8.00 -10.94
C VAL A 536 6.91 -7.27 -11.67
N LYS A 537 6.56 -6.39 -12.62
CA LYS A 537 7.56 -5.62 -13.37
C LYS A 537 8.30 -4.60 -12.50
N ILE A 538 7.61 -3.95 -11.57
CA ILE A 538 8.24 -3.06 -10.58
C ILE A 538 9.19 -3.85 -9.70
N ALA A 539 8.77 -5.00 -9.17
CA ALA A 539 9.60 -5.86 -8.35
C ALA A 539 10.85 -6.34 -9.10
N LEU A 540 10.73 -6.68 -10.39
CA LEU A 540 11.85 -7.05 -11.24
C LEU A 540 12.86 -5.91 -11.39
N ASP A 541 12.41 -4.69 -11.70
CA ASP A 541 13.30 -3.54 -11.85
C ASP A 541 14.00 -3.16 -10.53
N ILE A 542 13.26 -3.21 -9.42
CA ILE A 542 13.82 -2.98 -8.09
C ILE A 542 14.82 -4.07 -7.74
N GLY A 543 14.49 -5.34 -7.99
CA GLY A 543 15.40 -6.46 -7.77
C GLY A 543 16.73 -6.31 -8.51
N ASN A 544 16.67 -5.92 -9.80
CA ASN A 544 17.87 -5.59 -10.59
C ASN A 544 18.70 -4.52 -9.91
N HIS A 545 18.08 -3.39 -9.56
CA HIS A 545 18.77 -2.28 -8.90
C HIS A 545 19.35 -2.66 -7.53
N LEU A 546 18.65 -3.48 -6.74
CA LEU A 546 19.14 -3.98 -5.45
C LEU A 546 20.38 -4.86 -5.61
N TYR A 547 20.47 -5.67 -6.66
CA TYR A 547 21.67 -6.45 -6.96
C TYR A 547 22.83 -5.57 -7.44
N GLU A 548 22.56 -4.59 -8.31
CA GLU A 548 23.57 -3.64 -8.80
C GLU A 548 24.23 -2.85 -7.66
N GLU A 549 23.42 -2.42 -6.68
CA GLU A 549 23.88 -1.63 -5.52
C GLU A 549 24.33 -2.49 -4.32
N ASN A 550 24.40 -3.82 -4.45
CA ASN A 550 24.74 -4.76 -3.36
C ASN A 550 23.82 -4.64 -2.11
N LEU A 551 22.55 -4.29 -2.34
CA LEU A 551 21.51 -4.15 -1.33
C LEU A 551 20.61 -5.39 -1.19
N ALA A 552 20.59 -6.28 -2.18
CA ALA A 552 19.90 -7.57 -2.10
C ALA A 552 20.67 -8.56 -1.22
N THR A 553 19.97 -9.32 -0.38
CA THR A 553 20.57 -10.39 0.45
C THR A 553 20.11 -11.79 0.08
N LEU A 554 19.14 -11.91 -0.85
CA LEU A 554 18.80 -13.20 -1.44
C LEU A 554 20.00 -13.72 -2.25
N HIS A 555 20.54 -14.87 -1.84
CA HIS A 555 21.68 -15.52 -2.49
C HIS A 555 21.43 -17.03 -2.68
N PRO A 556 21.79 -17.61 -3.84
CA PRO A 556 22.33 -16.95 -5.04
C PRO A 556 21.30 -16.06 -5.75
N LYS A 557 21.77 -15.15 -6.61
CA LYS A 557 20.89 -14.39 -7.51
C LYS A 557 20.14 -15.37 -8.41
N PRO A 558 18.80 -15.34 -8.49
CA PRO A 558 18.05 -16.20 -9.40
C PRO A 558 18.49 -15.97 -10.85
N GLU A 559 18.68 -17.06 -11.61
CA GLU A 559 19.04 -17.00 -13.03
C GLU A 559 17.94 -16.28 -13.85
N ASP A 560 16.69 -16.68 -13.61
CA ASP A 560 15.50 -16.00 -14.12
C ASP A 560 14.73 -15.38 -12.94
N MET A 561 14.96 -14.07 -12.74
CA MET A 561 14.30 -13.32 -11.68
C MET A 561 12.80 -13.15 -11.90
N GLU A 562 12.33 -13.07 -13.15
CA GLU A 562 10.91 -12.92 -13.42
C GLU A 562 10.17 -14.22 -13.08
N MET A 563 10.70 -15.37 -13.51
CA MET A 563 10.16 -16.68 -13.15
C MET A 563 10.17 -16.89 -11.63
N TYR A 564 11.27 -16.52 -10.96
CA TYR A 564 11.35 -16.56 -9.49
C TYR A 564 10.23 -15.74 -8.85
N ILE A 565 10.04 -14.48 -9.26
CA ILE A 565 8.96 -13.63 -8.72
C ILE A 565 7.60 -14.31 -8.93
N ARG A 566 7.32 -14.78 -10.16
CA ARG A 566 6.02 -15.39 -10.52
C ARG A 566 5.70 -16.64 -9.70
N GLN A 567 6.71 -17.45 -9.37
CA GLN A 567 6.55 -18.65 -8.52
C GLN A 567 6.23 -18.32 -7.05
N GLN A 568 6.64 -17.14 -6.57
CA GLN A 568 6.39 -16.72 -5.18
C GLN A 568 5.03 -16.05 -4.97
N LEU A 569 4.33 -15.66 -6.05
CA LEU A 569 3.07 -14.94 -5.95
C LEU A 569 1.97 -15.81 -5.31
N TYR A 570 1.14 -15.17 -4.49
CA TYR A 570 -0.03 -15.77 -3.88
C TYR A 570 -1.08 -16.14 -4.94
N SER A 571 -1.32 -17.44 -5.13
CA SER A 571 -2.48 -17.90 -5.89
C SER A 571 -3.73 -17.85 -5.01
N TYR A 572 -4.82 -17.25 -5.48
CA TYR A 572 -6.12 -17.31 -4.80
C TYR A 572 -6.95 -18.54 -5.19
N GLU A 573 -6.44 -19.38 -6.10
CA GLU A 573 -7.09 -20.66 -6.43
C GLU A 573 -7.00 -21.62 -5.25
N TYR A 574 -8.06 -22.42 -5.10
CA TYR A 574 -8.07 -23.49 -4.10
C TYR A 574 -7.02 -24.55 -4.45
N THR A 575 -6.25 -24.93 -3.44
CA THR A 575 -5.26 -26.00 -3.53
C THR A 575 -5.85 -27.27 -2.94
N PRO A 576 -5.48 -28.46 -3.46
CA PRO A 576 -5.85 -29.73 -2.84
C PRO A 576 -5.44 -29.75 -1.37
N VAL A 577 -6.36 -30.19 -0.50
CA VAL A 577 -6.14 -30.32 0.94
C VAL A 577 -5.75 -31.74 1.36
N LEU A 578 -5.99 -32.71 0.48
CA LEU A 578 -5.58 -34.09 0.68
C LEU A 578 -4.16 -34.30 0.14
N ASN A 579 -3.36 -35.10 0.84
CA ASN A 579 -2.03 -35.49 0.37
C ASN A 579 -2.15 -36.30 -0.92
N GLU A 580 -1.29 -36.01 -1.89
CA GLU A 580 -1.14 -36.85 -3.08
C GLU A 580 -0.45 -38.16 -2.69
N THR A 581 -1.07 -39.28 -3.04
CA THR A 581 -0.51 -40.61 -2.85
C THR A 581 0.16 -41.07 -4.14
N TYR A 582 1.37 -41.61 -4.03
CA TYR A 582 2.06 -42.26 -5.14
C TYR A 582 2.40 -43.70 -4.76
N LYS A 583 2.41 -44.60 -5.75
CA LYS A 583 2.72 -46.02 -5.53
C LYS A 583 4.23 -46.24 -5.49
N TRP A 584 4.67 -47.09 -4.58
CA TRP A 584 6.01 -47.67 -4.59
C TRP A 584 5.99 -48.99 -5.38
N PRO A 585 7.16 -49.51 -5.82
CA PRO A 585 7.25 -50.88 -6.31
C PRO A 585 6.68 -51.86 -5.27
N GLU A 586 5.93 -52.87 -5.72
CA GLU A 586 5.22 -53.79 -4.82
C GLU A 586 6.16 -54.52 -3.85
N ARG A 587 7.35 -54.92 -4.32
CA ARG A 587 8.39 -55.54 -3.49
C ARG A 587 8.84 -54.65 -2.32
N ASP A 588 8.85 -53.33 -2.52
CA ASP A 588 9.35 -52.35 -1.55
C ASP A 588 8.22 -51.84 -0.63
N SER A 589 6.96 -52.14 -0.96
CA SER A 589 5.76 -51.77 -0.18
C SER A 589 5.02 -52.99 0.38
N HIS A 590 5.56 -54.20 0.19
CA HIS A 590 5.05 -55.43 0.76
C HIS A 590 5.12 -55.41 2.29
N GLN A 591 4.02 -55.77 2.94
CA GLN A 591 3.96 -55.93 4.39
C GLN A 591 4.23 -57.39 4.76
N GLY A 592 5.27 -57.61 5.56
CA GLY A 592 5.67 -58.95 5.98
C GLY A 592 7.18 -59.00 6.18
N PHE A 593 7.70 -60.16 6.56
CA PHE A 593 9.14 -60.28 6.75
C PHE A 593 9.84 -60.30 5.39
N PRO A 594 10.94 -59.55 5.23
CA PRO A 594 11.71 -59.53 3.98
C PRO A 594 12.46 -60.86 3.75
N VAL A 595 12.55 -61.69 4.79
CA VAL A 595 13.17 -63.02 4.79
C VAL A 595 12.27 -63.99 5.58
N PRO A 596 12.38 -65.31 5.37
CA PRO A 596 11.60 -66.28 6.11
C PRO A 596 11.74 -66.12 7.63
N GLN A 597 10.63 -66.14 8.36
CA GLN A 597 10.65 -66.18 9.82
C GLN A 597 10.95 -67.58 10.34
N LEU A 598 11.70 -67.66 11.43
CA LEU A 598 11.70 -68.82 12.31
C LEU A 598 10.42 -68.80 13.15
N THR A 599 9.71 -69.93 13.19
CA THR A 599 8.48 -70.10 13.96
C THR A 599 8.74 -69.80 15.43
N ARG A 600 7.94 -68.92 16.03
CA ARG A 600 7.95 -68.71 17.49
C ARG A 600 7.00 -69.73 18.09
N THR A 601 7.50 -70.69 18.85
CA THR A 601 6.69 -71.58 19.69
C THR A 601 6.29 -70.84 20.97
N SER A 602 4.99 -70.79 21.26
CA SER A 602 4.49 -70.46 22.61
C SER A 602 4.47 -71.71 23.46
N MET A 603 4.68 -71.60 24.78
CA MET A 603 4.76 -72.72 25.74
C MET A 603 3.50 -73.63 25.82
N ASP A 604 2.46 -73.38 25.01
CA ASP A 604 1.25 -74.20 24.91
C ASP A 604 1.19 -75.07 23.64
N GLU A 605 2.26 -75.13 22.85
CA GLU A 605 2.42 -76.15 21.81
C GLU A 605 3.52 -77.13 22.26
N GLU A 606 3.09 -78.31 22.73
CA GLU A 606 3.88 -79.43 23.28
C GLU A 606 5.09 -79.85 22.44
#